data_AF-A0A2N9M5T9-F1
#
_entry.id   AF-A0A2N9M5T9-F1
#
_cell.length_a   1.000
_cell.length_b   1.000
_cell.length_c   1.000
_cell.angle_alpha   90.00
_cell.angle_beta   90.00
_cell.angle_gamma   90.00
#
_symmetry.space_group_name_H-M   'P 1'
#
loop_
_entity.id
_entity.type
_entity.pdbx_description
1 polymer ?
#
loop_
_entity_poly.entity_id
_entity_poly.type
_entity_poly.pdbx_seq_one_letter_code
_entity_poly.pdbx_strand_id
1 'polypeptide(L)'
;MAEIARLADQANRQYQPDRPQAIAPLLADGLRATRSLIERVRAGSLPDILFELRVKEDQFEHALAESLGLSLQAAVTPAVLPPARNPFALTTPTFTIGIPGQTFGVQVDVINQSPDAVNVEAVAVEASDGKQWKIAASGEAPKSLAGRTQTTVRFNVAAPQDAALTRPYFTRPDEEQPSYDLVDPRYRNLSLAPYPLAASARVSYHGVALRLSQVVQTYQRIPAMGVVAQPLMLGPAISVTLAPAAGAVPVGAKSFAFSCTVHSNVKGPAEGTLRLRLPEGWRSSPESAPFSMARDGEDRTIAFSVLPDLVKPADYRITAVAEYQGRNYEEGYRLVGYPGVRPYPFYRPAVYRAVGVDVKTAPGLRIGYLPGTGDDVPEALENLEQSVRVLASSDITQGNLAGYDAIILGTRAYAVRSALKSANSRLLEYVKNGGVLIVQYNLQEFDQNYGPYPFSLGGNPQKVVDESSKVRFLKPESPVFTWPNRITEADFSGWVEERGHGFMQTWDPHYEALLETSDPEQDPQRGGLLLARYGKGAYIYDAFALYRQLPSGVPGAYRILANLVSLGKNPAFVGGEK
;
A
#
# COMPACT_ATOMS: atom_id res chain seq x y z
N MET A 1 -29.31 31.41 22.83
CA MET A 1 -29.57 30.91 21.45
C MET A 1 -29.97 32.03 20.52
N ALA A 2 -31.08 32.77 20.76
CA ALA A 2 -31.49 33.90 19.91
C ALA A 2 -30.38 34.94 19.68
N GLU A 3 -29.65 35.32 20.73
CA GLU A 3 -28.52 36.26 20.61
C GLU A 3 -27.37 35.71 19.76
N ILE A 4 -27.06 34.42 19.91
CA ILE A 4 -26.01 33.74 19.13
C ILE A 4 -26.39 33.73 17.64
N ALA A 5 -27.65 33.41 17.34
CA ALA A 5 -28.17 33.43 15.97
C ALA A 5 -28.14 34.85 15.38
N ARG A 6 -28.60 35.86 16.14
CA ARG A 6 -28.57 37.26 15.73
C ARG A 6 -27.15 37.73 15.37
N LEU A 7 -26.15 37.39 16.19
CA LEU A 7 -24.75 37.74 15.95
C LEU A 7 -24.18 37.03 14.71
N ALA A 8 -24.50 35.75 14.51
CA ALA A 8 -24.09 35.00 13.32
C ALA A 8 -24.72 35.57 12.04
N ASP A 9 -26.02 35.87 12.05
CA ASP A 9 -26.73 36.45 10.91
C ASP A 9 -26.20 37.85 10.58
N GLN A 10 -25.92 38.66 11.59
CA GLN A 10 -25.34 39.98 11.40
C GLN A 10 -23.94 39.89 10.80
N ALA A 11 -23.07 39.00 11.32
CA ALA A 11 -21.74 38.78 10.76
C ALA A 11 -21.82 38.33 9.29
N ASN A 12 -22.73 37.41 8.96
CA ASN A 12 -22.93 36.94 7.58
C ASN A 12 -23.38 38.07 6.63
N ARG A 13 -24.32 38.92 7.07
CA ARG A 13 -24.81 40.06 6.26
C ARG A 13 -23.77 41.16 6.09
N GLN A 14 -22.86 41.32 7.05
CA GLN A 14 -21.83 42.36 7.04
C GLN A 14 -20.50 41.90 6.44
N TYR A 15 -20.37 40.62 6.08
CA TYR A 15 -19.14 40.08 5.50
C TYR A 15 -18.81 40.75 4.17
N GLN A 16 -17.55 41.16 4.04
CA GLN A 16 -16.98 41.75 2.83
C GLN A 16 -15.67 41.02 2.51
N PRO A 17 -15.53 40.36 1.34
CA PRO A 17 -14.33 39.59 1.00
C PRO A 17 -13.02 40.39 1.01
N ASP A 18 -13.07 41.70 0.76
CA ASP A 18 -11.93 42.61 0.79
C ASP A 18 -11.61 43.14 2.20
N ARG A 19 -12.53 42.96 3.16
CA ARG A 19 -12.39 43.41 4.56
C ARG A 19 -12.98 42.39 5.54
N PRO A 20 -12.53 41.12 5.51
CA PRO A 20 -13.10 40.05 6.34
C PRO A 20 -12.98 40.37 7.84
N GLN A 21 -11.97 41.12 8.26
CA GLN A 21 -11.77 41.52 9.66
C GLN A 21 -12.89 42.40 10.23
N ALA A 22 -13.69 43.06 9.38
CA ALA A 22 -14.75 43.96 9.83
C ALA A 22 -15.82 43.25 10.67
N ILE A 23 -15.99 41.92 10.48
CA ILE A 23 -16.93 41.10 11.24
C ILE A 23 -16.31 40.45 12.49
N ALA A 24 -14.99 40.56 12.70
CA ALA A 24 -14.29 39.94 13.83
C ALA A 24 -14.87 40.33 15.20
N PRO A 25 -15.26 41.61 15.47
CA PRO A 25 -15.92 41.96 16.73
C PRO A 25 -17.24 41.20 16.97
N LEU A 26 -18.08 41.07 15.94
CA LEU A 26 -19.36 40.34 16.04
C LEU A 26 -19.13 38.85 16.29
N LEU A 27 -18.12 38.26 15.65
CA LEU A 27 -17.75 36.86 15.86
C LEU A 27 -17.19 36.62 17.26
N ALA A 28 -16.39 37.56 17.79
CA ALA A 28 -15.90 37.51 19.17
C ALA A 28 -17.03 37.59 20.19
N ASP A 29 -18.00 38.48 19.96
CA ASP A 29 -19.20 38.57 20.79
C ASP A 29 -20.04 37.29 20.72
N GLY A 30 -20.18 36.71 19.53
CA GLY A 30 -20.89 35.44 19.30
C GLY A 30 -20.22 34.27 20.02
N LEU A 31 -18.90 34.18 19.95
CA LEU A 31 -18.11 33.18 20.67
C LEU A 31 -18.25 33.33 22.19
N ARG A 32 -18.17 34.56 22.71
CA ARG A 32 -18.36 34.85 24.14
C ARG A 32 -19.76 34.45 24.62
N ALA A 33 -20.79 34.79 23.85
CA ALA A 33 -22.18 34.42 24.15
C ALA A 33 -22.39 32.90 24.11
N THR A 34 -21.75 32.21 23.16
CA THR A 34 -21.81 30.74 23.02
C THR A 34 -21.16 30.05 24.21
N ARG A 35 -19.94 30.42 24.58
CA ARG A 35 -19.25 29.89 25.78
C ARG A 35 -20.02 30.14 27.07
N SER A 36 -20.56 31.35 27.23
CA SER A 36 -21.39 31.68 28.39
C SER A 36 -22.67 30.83 28.46
N LEU A 37 -23.23 30.42 27.32
CA LEU A 37 -24.36 29.50 27.28
C LEU A 37 -23.92 28.05 27.57
N ILE A 38 -22.78 27.60 27.04
CA ILE A 38 -22.20 26.29 27.34
C ILE A 38 -22.02 26.10 28.84
N GLU A 39 -21.44 27.07 29.55
CA GLU A 39 -21.24 26.99 30.99
C GLU A 39 -22.56 26.89 31.77
N ARG A 40 -23.60 27.65 31.36
CA ARG A 40 -24.94 27.53 31.95
C ARG A 40 -25.61 26.18 31.67
N VAL A 41 -25.44 25.63 30.47
CA VAL A 41 -26.04 24.36 30.07
C VAL A 41 -25.34 23.16 30.74
N ARG A 42 -24.02 23.22 30.93
CA ARG A 42 -23.26 22.20 31.67
C ARG A 42 -23.78 22.04 33.10
N ALA A 43 -24.20 23.14 33.74
CA ALA A 43 -24.78 23.12 35.07
C ALA A 43 -26.20 22.50 35.12
N GLY A 44 -26.86 22.30 33.97
CA GLY A 44 -28.27 21.88 33.88
C GLY A 44 -28.55 20.53 33.21
N SER A 45 -27.52 19.71 32.92
CA SER A 45 -27.63 18.32 32.41
C SER A 45 -28.46 18.12 31.13
N LEU A 46 -28.26 18.95 30.08
CA LEU A 46 -28.85 18.78 28.74
C LEU A 46 -27.77 18.38 27.70
N PRO A 47 -27.47 17.07 27.52
CA PRO A 47 -26.31 16.62 26.74
C PRO A 47 -26.40 16.92 25.24
N ASP A 48 -27.57 16.82 24.62
CA ASP A 48 -27.73 17.01 23.18
C ASP A 48 -27.50 18.46 22.76
N ILE A 49 -27.99 19.41 23.57
CA ILE A 49 -27.77 20.85 23.34
C ILE A 49 -26.29 21.20 23.50
N LEU A 50 -25.58 20.52 24.41
CA LEU A 50 -24.16 20.75 24.63
C LEU A 50 -23.31 20.35 23.41
N PHE A 51 -23.70 19.29 22.70
CA PHE A 51 -23.04 18.89 21.45
C PHE A 51 -23.17 20.00 20.39
N GLU A 52 -24.39 20.45 20.12
CA GLU A 52 -24.66 21.51 19.12
C GLU A 52 -23.97 22.83 19.48
N LEU A 53 -23.94 23.20 20.76
CA LEU A 53 -23.25 24.41 21.20
C LEU A 53 -21.74 24.32 21.05
N ARG A 54 -21.13 23.13 21.22
CA ARG A 54 -19.69 22.91 20.97
C ARG A 54 -19.36 23.01 19.48
N VAL A 55 -20.21 22.46 18.62
CA VAL A 55 -20.10 22.66 17.16
C VAL A 55 -20.16 24.15 16.84
N LYS A 56 -21.09 24.89 17.47
CA LYS A 56 -21.22 26.32 17.25
C LYS A 56 -20.04 27.14 17.77
N GLU A 57 -19.48 26.74 18.92
CA GLU A 57 -18.25 27.32 19.46
C GLU A 57 -17.10 27.18 18.46
N ASP A 58 -16.86 25.97 17.95
CA ASP A 58 -15.83 25.70 16.93
C ASP A 58 -16.03 26.53 15.66
N GLN A 59 -17.28 26.64 15.18
CA GLN A 59 -17.60 27.50 14.03
C GLN A 59 -17.27 28.98 14.27
N PHE A 60 -17.56 29.52 15.45
CA PHE A 60 -17.20 30.90 15.77
C PHE A 60 -15.69 31.08 15.95
N GLU A 61 -15.00 30.13 16.59
CA GLU A 61 -13.54 30.17 16.70
C GLU A 61 -12.88 30.18 15.33
N HIS A 62 -13.30 29.27 14.45
CA HIS A 62 -12.77 29.14 13.10
C HIS A 62 -13.05 30.39 12.26
N ALA A 63 -14.31 30.87 12.24
CA ALA A 63 -14.68 32.07 11.52
C ALA A 63 -13.94 33.31 12.03
N LEU A 64 -13.75 33.43 13.35
CA LEU A 64 -13.02 34.55 13.93
C LEU A 64 -11.54 34.51 13.54
N ALA A 65 -10.89 33.35 13.64
CA ALA A 65 -9.51 33.17 13.20
C ALA A 65 -9.31 33.53 11.71
N GLU A 66 -10.16 33.00 10.84
CA GLU A 66 -10.14 33.28 9.39
C GLU A 66 -10.42 34.76 9.09
N SER A 67 -11.38 35.38 9.78
CA SER A 67 -11.71 36.81 9.59
C SER A 67 -10.53 37.74 9.93
N LEU A 68 -9.72 37.35 10.91
CA LEU A 68 -8.51 38.06 11.32
C LEU A 68 -7.27 37.64 10.50
N GLY A 69 -7.42 36.69 9.56
CA GLY A 69 -6.29 36.09 8.85
C GLY A 69 -5.22 35.53 9.78
N LEU A 70 -5.66 34.98 10.92
CA LEU A 70 -4.79 34.31 11.88
C LEU A 70 -4.46 32.90 11.38
N SER A 71 -3.18 32.58 11.27
CA SER A 71 -2.76 31.23 10.92
C SER A 71 -1.57 30.77 11.75
N LEU A 72 -1.47 29.46 11.91
CA LEU A 72 -0.37 28.78 12.57
C LEU A 72 0.35 27.93 11.53
N GLN A 73 1.67 28.10 11.42
CA GLN A 73 2.54 27.25 10.62
C GLN A 73 3.53 26.55 11.54
N ALA A 74 3.52 25.22 11.56
CA ALA A 74 4.40 24.42 12.39
C ALA A 74 5.18 23.42 11.53
N ALA A 75 6.50 23.49 11.57
CA ALA A 75 7.35 22.61 10.77
C ALA A 75 8.65 22.25 11.48
N VAL A 76 9.19 21.08 11.17
CA VAL A 76 10.53 20.67 11.55
C VAL A 76 11.54 21.67 10.97
N THR A 77 12.54 22.05 11.75
CA THR A 77 13.64 22.89 11.27
C THR A 77 14.75 22.03 10.65
N PRO A 78 15.36 22.47 9.54
CA PRO A 78 16.57 21.85 9.03
C PRO A 78 17.70 21.85 10.08
N ALA A 79 18.60 20.86 9.99
CA ALA A 79 19.74 20.75 10.92
C ALA A 79 20.72 21.93 10.81
N VAL A 80 20.83 22.54 9.62
CA VAL A 80 21.57 23.78 9.39
C VAL A 80 20.57 24.84 8.95
N LEU A 81 20.38 25.87 9.77
CA LEU A 81 19.50 26.98 9.41
C LEU A 81 20.15 27.79 8.27
N PRO A 82 19.42 28.08 7.18
CA PRO A 82 19.92 29.01 6.18
C PRO A 82 20.14 30.39 6.83
N PRO A 83 21.12 31.19 6.36
CA PRO A 83 21.37 32.52 6.90
C PRO A 83 20.11 33.37 6.80
N ALA A 84 19.76 34.05 7.90
CA ALA A 84 18.47 34.68 8.17
C ALA A 84 18.06 35.88 7.26
N ARG A 85 18.72 36.08 6.12
CA ARG A 85 18.62 37.32 5.32
C ARG A 85 18.34 37.14 3.83
N ASN A 86 18.04 35.93 3.34
CA ASN A 86 17.66 35.76 1.93
C ASN A 86 16.14 35.52 1.79
N PRO A 87 15.33 36.55 1.43
CA PRO A 87 13.90 36.39 1.19
C PRO A 87 13.56 35.53 -0.04
N PHE A 88 14.56 35.13 -0.83
CA PHE A 88 14.44 34.18 -1.94
C PHE A 88 15.00 32.79 -1.60
N ALA A 89 15.37 32.53 -0.34
CA ALA A 89 15.81 31.21 0.08
C ALA A 89 14.66 30.21 -0.08
N LEU A 90 14.87 29.20 -0.92
CA LEU A 90 13.95 28.08 -1.03
C LEU A 90 13.88 27.33 0.30
N THR A 91 12.67 26.98 0.72
CA THR A 91 12.43 26.13 1.89
C THR A 91 13.31 24.90 1.80
N THR A 92 14.21 24.74 2.78
CA THR A 92 15.17 23.64 2.79
C THR A 92 14.45 22.35 3.20
N PRO A 93 14.58 21.25 2.43
CA PRO A 93 13.98 19.99 2.81
C PRO A 93 14.45 19.51 4.18
N THR A 94 13.54 18.90 4.93
CA THR A 94 13.82 18.26 6.20
C THR A 94 13.85 16.75 6.01
N PHE A 95 14.06 16.02 7.11
CA PHE A 95 13.76 14.60 7.11
C PHE A 95 12.27 14.37 6.98
N THR A 96 11.91 13.20 6.44
CA THR A 96 10.52 12.80 6.21
C THR A 96 9.96 12.03 7.39
N ILE A 97 10.75 11.06 7.87
CA ILE A 97 10.38 10.12 8.91
C ILE A 97 11.33 10.34 10.08
N GLY A 98 10.79 10.69 11.24
CA GLY A 98 11.55 10.71 12.48
C GLY A 98 11.62 9.31 13.09
N ILE A 99 12.56 9.10 14.00
CA ILE A 99 12.72 7.82 14.71
C ILE A 99 12.60 8.01 16.23
N PRO A 100 12.14 7.00 16.99
CA PRO A 100 12.23 7.04 18.45
C PRO A 100 13.65 7.33 18.94
N GLY A 101 13.78 8.17 19.97
CA GLY A 101 15.08 8.64 20.48
C GLY A 101 15.70 9.82 19.72
N GLN A 102 15.15 10.23 18.57
CA GLN A 102 15.69 11.35 17.79
C GLN A 102 15.41 12.70 18.45
N THR A 103 16.38 13.63 18.32
CA THR A 103 16.20 15.04 18.66
C THR A 103 16.18 15.90 17.40
N PHE A 104 15.28 16.87 17.35
CA PHE A 104 15.14 17.81 16.24
C PHE A 104 14.46 19.11 16.68
N GLY A 105 14.64 20.18 15.89
CA GLY A 105 13.96 21.44 16.13
C GLY A 105 12.60 21.51 15.43
N VAL A 106 11.66 22.22 16.03
CA VAL A 106 10.36 22.59 15.44
C VAL A 106 10.22 24.10 15.49
N GLN A 107 9.86 24.72 14.37
CA GLN A 107 9.52 26.13 14.28
C GLN A 107 8.00 26.27 14.20
N VAL A 108 7.46 27.18 15.01
CA VAL A 108 6.05 27.54 15.03
C VAL A 108 5.92 29.02 14.74
N ASP A 109 5.31 29.37 13.61
CA ASP A 109 5.04 30.72 13.17
C ASP A 109 3.55 31.04 13.39
N VAL A 110 3.27 32.07 14.18
CA VAL A 110 1.92 32.63 14.36
C VAL A 110 1.83 33.90 13.53
N ILE A 111 0.93 33.90 12.54
CA ILE A 111 0.80 34.97 11.55
C ILE A 111 -0.50 35.71 11.81
N ASN A 112 -0.45 37.05 11.84
CA ASN A 112 -1.60 37.93 11.90
C ASN A 112 -1.64 38.83 10.66
N GLN A 113 -2.58 38.56 9.76
CA GLN A 113 -2.76 39.36 8.54
C GLN A 113 -3.73 40.53 8.73
N SER A 114 -4.52 40.55 9.80
CA SER A 114 -5.42 41.67 10.11
C SER A 114 -4.64 42.95 10.46
N PRO A 115 -5.26 44.13 10.31
CA PRO A 115 -4.70 45.39 10.83
C PRO A 115 -4.75 45.48 12.36
N ASP A 116 -5.54 44.64 13.03
CA ASP A 116 -5.75 44.69 14.47
C ASP A 116 -4.66 43.90 15.20
N ALA A 117 -4.28 44.34 16.39
CA ALA A 117 -3.39 43.58 17.26
C ALA A 117 -4.17 42.49 18.02
N VAL A 118 -3.49 41.38 18.28
CA VAL A 118 -4.01 40.28 19.11
C VAL A 118 -3.05 39.97 20.24
N ASN A 119 -3.54 39.40 21.34
CA ASN A 119 -2.66 38.95 22.43
C ASN A 119 -2.31 37.48 22.24
N VAL A 120 -1.05 37.11 22.43
CA VAL A 120 -0.63 35.70 22.39
C VAL A 120 -0.47 35.25 23.84
N GLU A 121 -1.34 34.33 24.26
CA GLU A 121 -1.37 33.81 25.62
C GLU A 121 -0.38 32.66 25.79
N ALA A 122 -0.30 31.77 24.79
CA ALA A 122 0.61 30.63 24.80
C ALA A 122 0.88 30.12 23.39
N VAL A 123 2.08 29.56 23.18
CA VAL A 123 2.43 28.75 22.01
C VAL A 123 3.06 27.47 22.54
N ALA A 124 2.58 26.32 22.10
CA ALA A 124 3.02 25.02 22.58
C ALA A 124 3.13 24.01 21.43
N VAL A 125 4.00 23.01 21.63
CA VAL A 125 4.03 21.79 20.83
C VAL A 125 3.72 20.63 21.77
N GLU A 126 2.78 19.79 21.37
CA GLU A 126 2.26 18.68 22.18
C GLU A 126 2.37 17.37 21.40
N ALA A 127 2.72 16.31 22.11
CA ALA A 127 2.70 14.96 21.57
C ALA A 127 1.33 14.31 21.74
N SER A 128 0.91 13.52 20.76
CA SER A 128 -0.43 12.91 20.73
C SER A 128 -0.47 11.46 21.24
N ASP A 129 0.68 10.82 21.41
CA ASP A 129 0.82 9.40 21.78
C ASP A 129 0.81 9.13 23.29
N GLY A 130 0.69 10.18 24.12
CA GLY A 130 0.72 10.08 25.57
C GLY A 130 2.09 9.69 26.16
N LYS A 131 3.15 9.69 25.35
CA LYS A 131 4.52 9.39 25.78
C LYS A 131 5.23 10.63 26.33
N GLN A 132 6.32 10.42 27.04
CA GLN A 132 7.09 11.48 27.70
C GLN A 132 8.08 12.14 26.74
N TRP A 133 7.56 12.95 25.83
CA TRP A 133 8.37 13.78 24.93
C TRP A 133 9.01 14.94 25.69
N LYS A 134 10.31 15.18 25.43
CA LYS A 134 10.99 16.37 25.97
C LYS A 134 10.87 17.49 24.95
N ILE A 135 10.05 18.49 25.26
CA ILE A 135 9.76 19.63 24.40
C ILE A 135 10.13 20.89 25.17
N ALA A 136 11.13 21.64 24.68
CA ALA A 136 11.58 22.87 25.32
C ALA A 136 11.54 24.03 24.32
N ALA A 137 10.88 25.13 24.69
CA ALA A 137 10.88 26.35 23.89
C ALA A 137 12.25 27.05 23.98
N SER A 138 12.74 27.51 22.83
CA SER A 138 13.93 28.34 22.69
C SER A 138 13.48 29.81 22.59
N GLY A 139 13.22 30.42 23.75
CA GLY A 139 12.72 31.80 23.88
C GLY A 139 11.26 31.89 24.31
N GLU A 140 10.78 33.11 24.54
CA GLU A 140 9.40 33.40 24.91
C GLU A 140 8.61 33.98 23.73
N ALA A 141 7.34 33.57 23.59
CA ALA A 141 6.42 34.19 22.65
C ALA A 141 6.10 35.63 23.11
N PRO A 142 5.99 36.61 22.18
CA PRO A 142 5.60 37.97 22.55
C PRO A 142 4.17 37.98 23.09
N LYS A 143 3.90 38.74 24.16
CA LYS A 143 2.56 38.82 24.76
C LYS A 143 1.50 39.45 23.83
N SER A 144 1.93 40.19 22.81
CA SER A 144 1.08 40.81 21.81
C SER A 144 1.71 40.68 20.42
N LEU A 145 0.87 40.39 19.44
CA LEU A 145 1.22 40.29 18.03
C LEU A 145 0.52 41.43 17.27
N ALA A 146 1.32 42.36 16.76
CA ALA A 146 0.81 43.52 16.03
C ALA A 146 0.12 43.10 14.72
N GLY A 147 -0.76 43.96 14.21
CA GLY A 147 -1.38 43.74 12.91
C GLY A 147 -0.36 43.66 11.78
N ARG A 148 -0.61 42.77 10.81
CA ARG A 148 0.26 42.50 9.64
C ARG A 148 1.68 42.09 10.02
N THR A 149 1.83 41.33 11.11
CA THR A 149 3.11 40.79 11.56
C THR A 149 3.02 39.30 11.82
N GLN A 150 4.18 38.68 12.02
CA GLN A 150 4.29 37.29 12.45
C GLN A 150 5.28 37.19 13.62
N THR A 151 5.09 36.18 14.46
CA THR A 151 6.07 35.79 15.47
C THR A 151 6.46 34.34 15.31
N THR A 152 7.72 34.04 15.62
CA THR A 152 8.33 32.72 15.47
C THR A 152 8.78 32.23 16.84
N VAL A 153 8.30 31.06 17.24
CA VAL A 153 8.77 30.34 18.44
C VAL A 153 9.43 29.05 17.98
N ARG A 154 10.63 28.77 18.48
CA ARG A 154 11.35 27.53 18.17
C ARG A 154 11.30 26.60 19.37
N PHE A 155 11.21 25.31 19.12
CA PHE A 155 11.20 24.25 20.12
C PHE A 155 12.31 23.27 19.81
N ASN A 156 13.02 22.81 20.83
CA ASN A 156 13.85 21.62 20.76
C ASN A 156 13.03 20.42 21.24
N VAL A 157 12.89 19.41 20.40
CA VAL A 157 12.05 18.24 20.63
C VAL A 157 12.90 16.99 20.64
N ALA A 158 12.80 16.18 21.70
CA ALA A 158 13.39 14.85 21.74
C ALA A 158 12.29 13.78 21.93
N ALA A 159 12.20 12.90 20.93
CA ALA A 159 11.31 11.75 20.97
C ALA A 159 11.82 10.74 22.00
N PRO A 160 10.95 10.17 22.86
CA PRO A 160 11.35 9.11 23.76
C PRO A 160 11.69 7.83 22.98
N GLN A 161 12.39 6.90 23.62
CA GLN A 161 12.82 5.63 23.02
C GLN A 161 11.65 4.69 22.68
N ASP A 162 10.50 4.90 23.32
CA ASP A 162 9.24 4.17 23.16
C ASP A 162 8.14 5.03 22.48
N ALA A 163 8.52 6.10 21.78
CA ALA A 163 7.60 6.93 21.01
C ALA A 163 6.79 6.07 20.02
N ALA A 164 5.48 6.34 19.91
CA ALA A 164 4.62 5.54 19.06
C ALA A 164 4.93 5.79 17.57
N LEU A 165 5.03 4.70 16.81
CA LEU A 165 5.20 4.79 15.35
C LEU A 165 3.89 5.22 14.70
N THR A 166 3.98 6.04 13.65
CA THR A 166 2.81 6.44 12.85
C THR A 166 2.34 5.24 12.04
N ARG A 167 1.21 4.66 12.42
CA ARG A 167 0.59 3.49 11.79
C ARG A 167 -0.94 3.58 11.88
N PRO A 168 -1.69 2.84 11.05
CA PRO A 168 -3.14 2.76 11.18
C PRO A 168 -3.52 2.35 12.61
N TYR A 169 -4.55 2.97 13.16
CA TYR A 169 -5.04 2.65 14.51
C TYR A 169 -6.02 1.48 14.52
N PHE A 170 -6.17 0.80 13.38
CA PHE A 170 -7.07 -0.30 13.19
C PHE A 170 -6.33 -1.46 12.54
N THR A 171 -6.62 -2.68 12.98
CA THR A 171 -5.96 -3.90 12.51
C THR A 171 -6.97 -5.03 12.39
N ARG A 172 -6.65 -6.04 11.60
CA ARG A 172 -7.33 -7.33 11.62
C ARG A 172 -6.27 -8.43 11.48
N PRO A 173 -6.46 -9.61 12.10
CA PRO A 173 -5.49 -10.68 12.04
C PRO A 173 -5.37 -11.28 10.63
N ASP A 174 -6.48 -11.34 9.91
CA ASP A 174 -6.62 -11.88 8.56
C ASP A 174 -7.79 -11.22 7.82
N GLU A 175 -8.05 -11.64 6.59
CA GLU A 175 -9.10 -11.09 5.73
C GLU A 175 -10.50 -11.61 6.07
N GLU A 176 -10.59 -12.74 6.78
CA GLU A 176 -11.83 -13.39 7.22
C GLU A 176 -12.53 -12.59 8.32
N GLN A 177 -11.78 -11.87 9.14
CA GLN A 177 -12.39 -10.99 10.14
C GLN A 177 -13.15 -9.83 9.46
N PRO A 178 -14.50 -9.74 9.62
CA PRO A 178 -15.33 -8.76 8.90
C PRO A 178 -15.29 -7.35 9.54
N SER A 179 -14.48 -7.16 10.59
CA SER A 179 -14.35 -5.90 11.33
C SER A 179 -12.90 -5.64 11.69
N TYR A 180 -12.57 -4.38 11.95
CA TYR A 180 -11.25 -4.03 12.47
C TYR A 180 -11.26 -3.87 13.99
N ASP A 181 -10.20 -4.36 14.63
CA ASP A 181 -9.87 -4.06 16.01
C ASP A 181 -9.24 -2.68 16.11
N LEU A 182 -9.72 -1.87 17.04
CA LEU A 182 -9.16 -0.54 17.30
C LEU A 182 -8.04 -0.63 18.33
N VAL A 183 -6.90 -0.04 18.01
CA VAL A 183 -5.75 0.11 18.93
C VAL A 183 -6.12 1.04 20.09
N ASP A 184 -6.94 2.06 19.83
CA ASP A 184 -7.45 3.00 20.83
C ASP A 184 -8.91 3.39 20.51
N PRO A 185 -9.87 3.15 21.42
CA PRO A 185 -11.27 3.53 21.22
C PRO A 185 -11.48 5.03 20.97
N ARG A 186 -10.58 5.90 21.44
CA ARG A 186 -10.64 7.36 21.23
C ARG A 186 -10.50 7.75 19.76
N TYR A 187 -9.91 6.88 18.94
CA TYR A 187 -9.71 7.14 17.51
C TYR A 187 -10.86 6.66 16.65
N ARG A 188 -11.91 6.09 17.24
CA ARG A 188 -13.13 5.71 16.52
C ARG A 188 -13.66 6.90 15.71
N ASN A 189 -13.95 6.67 14.44
CA ASN A 189 -14.43 7.63 13.45
C ASN A 189 -13.40 8.70 13.00
N LEU A 190 -12.15 8.64 13.45
CA LEU A 190 -11.09 9.48 12.88
C LEU A 190 -10.62 8.91 11.54
N SER A 191 -10.34 9.75 10.55
CA SER A 191 -9.78 9.25 9.28
C SER A 191 -8.39 8.63 9.46
N LEU A 192 -7.59 9.18 10.39
CA LEU A 192 -6.25 8.71 10.73
C LEU A 192 -6.01 8.89 12.23
N ALA A 193 -5.08 8.12 12.78
CA ALA A 193 -4.57 8.39 14.12
C ALA A 193 -3.95 9.79 14.16
N PRO A 194 -4.00 10.50 15.29
CA PRO A 194 -3.27 11.76 15.45
C PRO A 194 -1.79 11.58 15.07
N TYR A 195 -1.25 12.52 14.30
CA TYR A 195 0.18 12.55 14.00
C TYR A 195 0.99 12.82 15.28
N PRO A 196 2.27 12.41 15.35
CA PRO A 196 3.05 12.41 16.58
C PRO A 196 3.09 13.76 17.31
N LEU A 197 3.15 14.87 16.57
CA LEU A 197 3.22 16.22 17.14
C LEU A 197 2.21 17.17 16.50
N ALA A 198 1.58 18.00 17.33
CA ALA A 198 0.80 19.16 16.90
C ALA A 198 1.28 20.40 17.65
N ALA A 199 1.36 21.52 16.95
CA ALA A 199 1.54 22.83 17.57
C ALA A 199 0.18 23.47 17.81
N SER A 200 0.07 24.24 18.89
CA SER A 200 -1.07 25.10 19.12
C SER A 200 -0.65 26.48 19.62
N ALA A 201 -1.43 27.50 19.26
CA ALA A 201 -1.30 28.85 19.77
C ALA A 201 -2.65 29.30 20.34
N ARG A 202 -2.61 29.79 21.58
CA ARG A 202 -3.76 30.42 22.23
C ARG A 202 -3.63 31.92 22.08
N VAL A 203 -4.55 32.51 21.33
CA VAL A 203 -4.54 33.94 20.98
C VAL A 203 -5.85 34.56 21.47
N SER A 204 -5.85 35.78 21.97
CA SER A 204 -7.08 36.49 22.33
C SER A 204 -7.30 37.78 21.55
N TYR A 205 -8.56 37.96 21.14
CA TYR A 205 -9.08 39.16 20.50
C TYR A 205 -10.28 39.67 21.29
N HIS A 206 -10.27 40.95 21.68
CA HIS A 206 -11.30 41.56 22.52
C HIS A 206 -11.67 40.73 23.77
N GLY A 207 -10.65 40.16 24.43
CA GLY A 207 -10.80 39.35 25.64
C GLY A 207 -11.37 37.95 25.42
N VAL A 208 -11.54 37.51 24.17
CA VAL A 208 -12.01 36.16 23.84
C VAL A 208 -10.86 35.34 23.27
N ALA A 209 -10.53 34.22 23.92
CA ALA A 209 -9.45 33.34 23.49
C ALA A 209 -9.87 32.44 22.32
N LEU A 210 -8.94 32.14 21.43
CA LEU A 210 -9.04 31.31 20.25
C LEU A 210 -7.90 30.29 20.28
N ARG A 211 -8.15 29.07 19.82
CA ARG A 211 -7.10 28.07 19.66
C ARG A 211 -6.79 27.87 18.17
N LEU A 212 -5.58 28.24 17.77
CA LEU A 212 -5.01 27.82 16.49
C LEU A 212 -4.27 26.49 16.71
N SER A 213 -4.39 25.55 15.77
CA SER A 213 -3.72 24.26 15.86
C SER A 213 -3.30 23.77 14.49
N GLN A 214 -2.12 23.15 14.41
CA GLN A 214 -1.64 22.51 13.19
C GLN A 214 -0.75 21.33 13.55
N VAL A 215 -0.89 20.23 12.80
CA VAL A 215 0.08 19.13 12.83
C VAL A 215 1.45 19.65 12.38
N VAL A 216 2.51 19.24 13.08
CA VAL A 216 3.89 19.60 12.69
C VAL A 216 4.20 18.98 11.33
N GLN A 217 4.66 19.80 10.39
CA GLN A 217 4.99 19.40 9.04
C GLN A 217 6.50 19.13 8.86
N THR A 218 6.83 18.40 7.82
CA THR A 218 8.15 18.20 7.23
C THR A 218 8.09 18.72 5.79
N TYR A 219 9.24 19.13 5.25
CA TYR A 219 9.32 19.63 3.89
C TYR A 219 10.10 18.70 3.00
N GLN A 220 9.49 18.31 1.88
CA GLN A 220 10.13 17.49 0.85
C GLN A 220 10.16 18.23 -0.47
N ARG A 221 11.21 18.00 -1.27
CA ARG A 221 11.24 18.47 -2.65
C ARG A 221 10.83 17.34 -3.58
N ILE A 222 9.69 17.49 -4.23
CA ILE A 222 9.17 16.56 -5.22
C ILE A 222 9.38 17.15 -6.61
N PRO A 223 10.01 16.42 -7.56
CA PRO A 223 10.12 16.86 -8.95
C PRO A 223 8.76 17.27 -9.53
N ALA A 224 8.73 18.32 -10.35
CA ALA A 224 7.50 18.97 -10.88
C ALA A 224 6.58 19.67 -9.87
N MET A 225 6.49 19.21 -8.61
CA MET A 225 5.62 19.85 -7.59
C MET A 225 6.34 20.89 -6.71
N GLY A 226 7.67 20.88 -6.66
CA GLY A 226 8.44 21.80 -5.82
C GLY A 226 8.51 21.33 -4.37
N VAL A 227 8.48 22.26 -3.41
CA VAL A 227 8.51 21.93 -1.98
C VAL A 227 7.08 21.64 -1.50
N VAL A 228 6.86 20.45 -0.96
CA VAL A 228 5.58 19.99 -0.45
C VAL A 228 5.70 19.76 1.06
N ALA A 229 4.73 20.28 1.80
CA ALA A 229 4.58 20.01 3.23
C ALA A 229 3.88 18.67 3.46
N GLN A 230 4.43 17.83 4.33
CA GLN A 230 3.83 16.58 4.76
C GLN A 230 3.86 16.47 6.27
N PRO A 231 2.82 15.90 6.92
CA PRO A 231 2.85 15.66 8.36
C PRO A 231 4.12 14.91 8.78
N LEU A 232 4.71 15.31 9.91
CA LEU A 232 5.75 14.54 10.55
C LEU A 232 5.22 13.15 10.87
N MET A 233 5.96 12.12 10.47
CA MET A 233 5.67 10.73 10.82
C MET A 233 6.82 10.16 11.63
N LEU A 234 6.52 9.21 12.51
CA LEU A 234 7.52 8.37 13.16
C LEU A 234 7.55 6.97 12.57
N GLY A 235 8.74 6.49 12.24
CA GLY A 235 9.01 5.13 11.77
C GLY A 235 10.11 4.46 12.59
N PRO A 236 10.30 3.15 12.44
CA PRO A 236 11.41 2.45 13.07
C PRO A 236 12.75 2.96 12.53
N ALA A 237 13.82 2.87 13.33
CA ALA A 237 15.16 3.26 12.88
C ALA A 237 15.62 2.45 11.66
N ILE A 238 15.34 1.14 11.68
CA ILE A 238 15.58 0.22 10.58
C ILE A 238 14.25 -0.44 10.21
N SER A 239 13.98 -0.55 8.91
CA SER A 239 12.81 -1.23 8.34
C SER A 239 13.30 -2.38 7.45
N VAL A 240 12.68 -3.56 7.55
CA VAL A 240 13.02 -4.73 6.75
C VAL A 240 11.83 -5.14 5.90
N THR A 241 11.99 -5.12 4.58
CA THR A 241 10.94 -5.49 3.62
C THR A 241 11.34 -6.71 2.80
N LEU A 242 10.34 -7.51 2.46
CA LEU A 242 10.46 -8.71 1.64
C LEU A 242 9.55 -8.57 0.43
N ALA A 243 10.05 -8.94 -0.74
CA ALA A 243 9.28 -9.05 -1.96
C ALA A 243 9.82 -10.23 -2.78
N PRO A 244 9.01 -11.27 -3.07
CA PRO A 244 7.61 -11.47 -2.63
C PRO A 244 7.49 -11.81 -1.13
N ALA A 245 6.25 -11.82 -0.60
CA ALA A 245 5.95 -12.16 0.81
C ALA A 245 5.65 -13.65 1.03
N ALA A 246 5.43 -14.41 -0.05
CA ALA A 246 5.28 -15.86 -0.02
C ALA A 246 5.84 -16.46 -1.31
N GLY A 247 6.04 -17.77 -1.32
CA GLY A 247 6.31 -18.51 -2.55
C GLY A 247 6.54 -20.00 -2.33
N ALA A 248 6.47 -20.75 -3.41
CA ALA A 248 6.67 -22.19 -3.39
C ALA A 248 8.14 -22.57 -3.28
N VAL A 249 8.41 -23.63 -2.52
CA VAL A 249 9.69 -24.32 -2.45
C VAL A 249 9.44 -25.77 -2.90
N PRO A 250 9.97 -26.21 -4.05
CA PRO A 250 9.80 -27.58 -4.50
C PRO A 250 10.28 -28.62 -3.48
N VAL A 251 9.54 -29.71 -3.32
CA VAL A 251 9.99 -30.86 -2.53
C VAL A 251 11.30 -31.39 -3.12
N GLY A 252 12.36 -31.43 -2.32
CA GLY A 252 13.70 -31.84 -2.75
C GLY A 252 14.61 -30.70 -3.21
N ALA A 253 14.16 -29.44 -3.15
CA ALA A 253 15.02 -28.28 -3.39
C ALA A 253 16.23 -28.32 -2.43
N LYS A 254 17.45 -28.19 -2.98
CA LYS A 254 18.70 -28.18 -2.21
C LYS A 254 19.04 -26.80 -1.65
N SER A 255 18.64 -25.77 -2.39
CA SER A 255 18.77 -24.38 -2.00
C SER A 255 17.86 -23.51 -2.83
N PHE A 256 17.46 -22.36 -2.31
CA PHE A 256 16.78 -21.33 -3.10
C PHE A 256 17.28 -19.93 -2.69
N ALA A 257 17.14 -18.99 -3.62
CA ALA A 257 17.53 -17.60 -3.38
C ALA A 257 16.50 -16.92 -2.49
N PHE A 258 16.98 -16.12 -1.55
CA PHE A 258 16.15 -15.30 -0.68
C PHE A 258 16.76 -13.92 -0.61
N SER A 259 15.98 -12.87 -0.81
CA SER A 259 16.47 -11.50 -0.67
C SER A 259 15.55 -10.66 0.19
N CYS A 260 16.15 -9.68 0.86
CA CYS A 260 15.44 -8.77 1.73
C CYS A 260 16.09 -7.39 1.67
N THR A 261 15.27 -6.35 1.74
CA THR A 261 15.73 -4.96 1.67
C THR A 261 15.67 -4.35 3.06
N VAL A 262 16.81 -3.81 3.50
CA VAL A 262 16.93 -3.04 4.72
C VAL A 262 16.91 -1.56 4.36
N HIS A 263 16.02 -0.81 4.99
CA HIS A 263 15.88 0.63 4.87
C HIS A 263 16.31 1.33 6.16
N SER A 264 17.08 2.41 6.07
CA SER A 264 17.47 3.23 7.22
C SER A 264 16.69 4.55 7.30
N ASN A 265 16.04 4.80 8.42
CA ASN A 265 15.54 6.12 8.81
C ASN A 265 16.53 6.89 9.72
N VAL A 266 17.69 6.30 10.01
CA VAL A 266 18.69 6.89 10.92
C VAL A 266 19.37 8.08 10.25
N LYS A 267 19.42 9.20 10.98
CA LYS A 267 20.21 10.35 10.56
C LYS A 267 21.71 10.08 10.70
N GLY A 268 22.37 9.93 9.55
CA GLY A 268 23.80 9.62 9.47
C GLY A 268 24.04 8.12 9.33
N PRO A 269 25.23 7.63 9.72
CA PRO A 269 25.60 6.25 9.48
C PRO A 269 24.77 5.27 10.31
N ALA A 270 24.32 4.19 9.68
CA ALA A 270 23.64 3.07 10.30
C ALA A 270 24.35 1.77 9.94
N GLU A 271 24.93 1.13 10.96
CA GLU A 271 25.64 -0.14 10.82
C GLU A 271 25.01 -1.20 11.69
N GLY A 272 24.72 -2.35 11.10
CA GLY A 272 24.03 -3.44 11.76
C GLY A 272 24.23 -4.76 11.04
N THR A 273 23.52 -5.78 11.50
CA THR A 273 23.60 -7.13 10.93
C THR A 273 22.21 -7.64 10.61
N LEU A 274 22.07 -8.32 9.48
CA LEU A 274 20.85 -8.98 9.05
C LEU A 274 21.04 -10.49 9.11
N ARG A 275 20.07 -11.20 9.71
CA ARG A 275 20.05 -12.65 9.78
C ARG A 275 18.66 -13.18 9.47
N LEU A 276 18.58 -14.47 9.14
CA LEU A 276 17.31 -15.16 8.93
C LEU A 276 17.01 -16.06 10.14
N ARG A 277 15.82 -15.92 10.71
CA ARG A 277 15.22 -16.93 11.58
C ARG A 277 14.54 -17.95 10.68
N LEU A 278 15.11 -19.14 10.62
CA LEU A 278 14.70 -20.21 9.72
C LEU A 278 13.97 -21.34 10.47
N PRO A 279 13.18 -22.17 9.76
CA PRO A 279 12.66 -23.42 10.30
C PRO A 279 13.77 -24.35 10.81
N GLU A 280 13.39 -25.30 11.67
CA GLU A 280 14.32 -26.33 12.14
C GLU A 280 14.89 -27.14 10.97
N GLY A 281 16.22 -27.37 10.99
CA GLY A 281 16.93 -28.07 9.92
C GLY A 281 17.19 -27.23 8.67
N TRP A 282 16.90 -25.93 8.68
CA TRP A 282 17.21 -25.03 7.57
C TRP A 282 18.38 -24.12 7.94
N ARG A 283 19.25 -23.82 6.98
CA ARG A 283 20.41 -22.92 7.14
C ARG A 283 20.42 -21.85 6.07
N SER A 284 21.17 -20.77 6.27
CA SER A 284 21.43 -19.79 5.22
C SER A 284 22.92 -19.60 4.99
N SER A 285 23.26 -19.25 3.75
CA SER A 285 24.58 -18.78 3.36
C SER A 285 24.45 -17.38 2.74
N PRO A 286 24.99 -16.33 3.37
CA PRO A 286 25.67 -16.35 4.67
C PRO A 286 24.69 -16.62 5.84
N GLU A 287 25.21 -16.99 7.02
CA GLU A 287 24.37 -17.13 8.24
C GLU A 287 23.88 -15.76 8.73
N SER A 288 24.72 -14.74 8.58
CA SER A 288 24.40 -13.34 8.83
C SER A 288 25.18 -12.44 7.87
N ALA A 289 24.63 -11.29 7.55
CA ALA A 289 25.22 -10.33 6.62
C ALA A 289 25.26 -8.93 7.25
N PRO A 290 26.42 -8.26 7.29
CA PRO A 290 26.48 -6.89 7.76
C PRO A 290 25.84 -5.93 6.73
N PHE A 291 25.21 -4.87 7.23
CA PHE A 291 24.82 -3.72 6.42
C PHE A 291 25.44 -2.45 6.99
N SER A 292 25.76 -1.52 6.09
CA SER A 292 26.18 -0.16 6.42
C SER A 292 25.53 0.78 5.40
N MET A 293 24.97 1.86 5.91
CA MET A 293 24.31 2.96 5.19
C MET A 293 24.86 4.27 5.74
N ALA A 294 25.02 5.28 4.89
CA ALA A 294 25.67 6.54 5.26
C ALA A 294 24.70 7.62 5.77
N ARG A 295 23.41 7.51 5.40
CA ARG A 295 22.36 8.49 5.69
C ARG A 295 20.98 7.84 5.69
N ASP A 296 19.98 8.61 6.13
CA ASP A 296 18.58 8.20 6.05
C ASP A 296 18.09 8.15 4.61
N GLY A 297 17.13 7.27 4.35
CA GLY A 297 16.55 7.04 3.04
C GLY A 297 17.35 6.08 2.15
N GLU A 298 18.45 5.51 2.65
CA GLU A 298 19.20 4.49 1.91
C GLU A 298 18.58 3.11 2.09
N ASP A 299 18.55 2.37 0.99
CA ASP A 299 18.12 0.97 0.92
C ASP A 299 19.32 0.08 0.60
N ARG A 300 19.35 -1.10 1.22
CA ARG A 300 20.32 -2.15 0.91
C ARG A 300 19.62 -3.50 0.80
N THR A 301 19.63 -4.05 -0.42
CA THR A 301 19.15 -5.42 -0.65
C THR A 301 20.27 -6.40 -0.38
N ILE A 302 19.98 -7.38 0.47
CA ILE A 302 20.91 -8.45 0.86
C ILE A 302 20.32 -9.78 0.41
N ALA A 303 21.13 -10.56 -0.29
CA ALA A 303 20.79 -11.89 -0.77
C ALA A 303 21.37 -12.96 0.15
N PHE A 304 20.58 -14.01 0.36
CA PHE A 304 20.90 -15.23 1.07
C PHE A 304 20.59 -16.42 0.16
N SER A 305 21.37 -17.49 0.28
CA SER A 305 20.99 -18.81 -0.19
C SER A 305 20.46 -19.60 0.99
N VAL A 306 19.17 -19.97 0.97
CA VAL A 306 18.56 -20.79 2.02
C VAL A 306 18.70 -22.25 1.64
N LEU A 307 19.23 -23.06 2.56
CA LEU A 307 19.55 -24.48 2.38
C LEU A 307 18.69 -25.31 3.35
N PRO A 308 17.55 -25.87 2.90
CA PRO A 308 16.75 -26.77 3.72
C PRO A 308 17.36 -28.19 3.73
N ASP A 309 17.44 -28.83 4.91
CA ASP A 309 17.83 -30.26 4.98
C ASP A 309 16.73 -31.16 4.37
N LEU A 310 15.45 -30.82 4.62
CA LEU A 310 14.28 -31.49 4.04
C LEU A 310 13.10 -30.50 3.89
N VAL A 311 12.49 -30.51 2.71
CA VAL A 311 11.24 -29.80 2.42
C VAL A 311 10.11 -30.81 2.31
N LYS A 312 9.05 -30.66 3.12
CA LYS A 312 7.82 -31.45 3.07
C LYS A 312 6.67 -30.57 2.54
N PRO A 313 5.57 -31.16 2.04
CA PRO A 313 4.36 -30.41 1.71
C PRO A 313 3.73 -29.76 2.96
N ALA A 314 4.15 -28.55 3.29
CA ALA A 314 3.78 -27.83 4.51
C ALA A 314 4.11 -26.34 4.39
N ASP A 315 3.56 -25.54 5.33
CA ASP A 315 3.90 -24.14 5.50
C ASP A 315 5.13 -23.94 6.39
N TYR A 316 6.04 -23.11 5.91
CA TYR A 316 7.25 -22.70 6.61
C TYR A 316 7.33 -21.18 6.72
N ARG A 317 7.91 -20.70 7.82
CA ARG A 317 8.07 -19.27 8.09
C ARG A 317 9.55 -18.92 8.13
N ILE A 318 9.97 -17.99 7.28
CA ILE A 318 11.30 -17.38 7.32
C ILE A 318 11.13 -15.93 7.77
N THR A 319 11.81 -15.52 8.83
CA THR A 319 11.75 -14.12 9.31
C THR A 319 13.10 -13.46 9.14
N ALA A 320 13.15 -12.33 8.43
CA ALA A 320 14.36 -11.52 8.35
C ALA A 320 14.45 -10.60 9.57
N VAL A 321 15.59 -10.63 10.25
CA VAL A 321 15.81 -9.92 11.52
C VAL A 321 17.03 -9.03 11.37
N ALA A 322 16.82 -7.71 11.29
CA ALA A 322 17.90 -6.74 11.34
C ALA A 322 18.20 -6.36 12.78
N GLU A 323 19.47 -6.44 13.18
CA GLU A 323 19.95 -5.97 14.48
C GLU A 323 20.68 -4.64 14.31
N TYR A 324 20.24 -3.63 15.07
CA TYR A 324 20.87 -2.31 15.12
C TYR A 324 20.80 -1.75 16.54
N GLN A 325 21.95 -1.34 17.08
CA GLN A 325 22.11 -0.82 18.44
C GLN A 325 21.46 -1.71 19.53
N GLY A 326 21.63 -3.05 19.40
CA GLY A 326 21.08 -4.02 20.35
C GLY A 326 19.57 -4.22 20.29
N ARG A 327 18.88 -3.71 19.25
CA ARG A 327 17.46 -3.94 19.00
C ARG A 327 17.27 -4.75 17.72
N ASN A 328 16.29 -5.66 17.76
CA ASN A 328 15.83 -6.41 16.59
C ASN A 328 14.69 -5.68 15.89
N TYR A 329 14.76 -5.62 14.56
CA TYR A 329 13.75 -5.08 13.66
C TYR A 329 13.29 -6.22 12.74
N GLU A 330 12.01 -6.58 12.85
CA GLU A 330 11.38 -7.72 12.15
C GLU A 330 10.15 -7.26 11.36
N GLU A 331 10.03 -5.96 11.12
CA GLU A 331 8.98 -5.35 10.32
C GLU A 331 9.57 -4.29 9.40
N GLY A 332 8.85 -3.99 8.34
CA GLY A 332 9.14 -2.86 7.48
C GLY A 332 7.86 -2.21 7.00
N TYR A 333 7.98 -1.12 6.27
CA TYR A 333 6.84 -0.46 5.68
C TYR A 333 7.17 0.11 4.31
N ARG A 334 6.13 0.31 3.51
CA ARG A 334 6.18 1.18 2.33
C ARG A 334 5.24 2.35 2.56
N LEU A 335 5.60 3.53 2.05
CA LEU A 335 4.67 4.65 2.02
C LEU A 335 3.64 4.41 0.91
N VAL A 336 2.36 4.43 1.27
CA VAL A 336 1.25 4.30 0.32
C VAL A 336 0.55 5.64 0.16
N GLY A 337 0.25 6.00 -1.09
CA GLY A 337 -0.36 7.28 -1.46
C GLY A 337 -0.17 7.54 -2.95
N TYR A 338 -0.80 8.58 -3.47
CA TYR A 338 -0.68 9.05 -4.85
C TYR A 338 -0.89 10.57 -4.89
N PRO A 339 -0.56 11.28 -5.98
CA PRO A 339 -0.75 12.74 -6.03
C PRO A 339 -2.17 13.15 -5.63
N GLY A 340 -2.28 14.04 -4.64
CA GLY A 340 -3.57 14.45 -4.05
C GLY A 340 -3.98 13.68 -2.78
N VAL A 341 -3.36 12.52 -2.50
CA VAL A 341 -3.55 11.74 -1.28
C VAL A 341 -2.25 11.67 -0.49
N ARG A 342 -2.32 12.04 0.79
CA ARG A 342 -1.15 12.09 1.67
C ARG A 342 -0.53 10.69 1.83
N PRO A 343 0.79 10.54 1.68
CA PRO A 343 1.46 9.28 1.96
C PRO A 343 1.25 8.83 3.41
N TYR A 344 1.07 7.54 3.62
CA TYR A 344 0.95 6.93 4.95
C TYR A 344 1.71 5.60 5.03
N PRO A 345 2.32 5.23 6.16
CA PRO A 345 3.07 3.98 6.26
C PRO A 345 2.15 2.75 6.26
N PHE A 346 2.41 1.82 5.35
CA PHE A 346 1.80 0.50 5.33
C PHE A 346 2.81 -0.55 5.78
N TYR A 347 2.68 -0.96 7.04
CA TYR A 347 3.59 -1.91 7.68
C TYR A 347 3.28 -3.35 7.28
N ARG A 348 4.33 -4.14 7.14
CA ARG A 348 4.27 -5.59 7.02
C ARG A 348 5.36 -6.23 7.88
N PRO A 349 5.08 -7.39 8.50
CA PRO A 349 6.13 -8.15 9.13
C PRO A 349 7.14 -8.61 8.05
N ALA A 350 8.42 -8.65 8.41
CA ALA A 350 9.49 -9.15 7.55
C ALA A 350 9.50 -10.69 7.55
N VAL A 351 8.35 -11.26 7.18
CA VAL A 351 8.06 -12.68 7.23
C VAL A 351 7.72 -13.17 5.83
N TYR A 352 8.47 -14.17 5.38
CA TYR A 352 8.22 -14.90 4.15
C TYR A 352 7.52 -16.22 4.47
N ARG A 353 6.38 -16.45 3.83
CA ARG A 353 5.69 -17.74 3.86
C ARG A 353 6.24 -18.64 2.74
N ALA A 354 7.16 -19.53 3.10
CA ALA A 354 7.68 -20.55 2.20
C ALA A 354 6.74 -21.75 2.22
N VAL A 355 6.18 -22.12 1.08
CA VAL A 355 5.24 -23.24 0.99
C VAL A 355 5.92 -24.41 0.30
N GLY A 356 6.10 -25.52 1.00
CA GLY A 356 6.63 -26.74 0.40
C GLY A 356 5.61 -27.32 -0.58
N VAL A 357 5.98 -27.46 -1.85
CA VAL A 357 5.08 -27.97 -2.89
C VAL A 357 5.70 -29.17 -3.60
N ASP A 358 4.97 -30.29 -3.67
CA ASP A 358 5.30 -31.40 -4.57
C ASP A 358 4.84 -31.04 -5.99
N VAL A 359 5.64 -30.19 -6.64
CA VAL A 359 5.43 -29.72 -7.99
C VAL A 359 6.54 -30.20 -8.89
N LYS A 360 6.13 -30.73 -10.04
CA LYS A 360 7.01 -31.11 -11.13
C LYS A 360 6.74 -30.21 -12.32
N THR A 361 7.76 -29.96 -13.10
CA THR A 361 7.69 -29.25 -14.39
C THR A 361 8.34 -30.12 -15.46
N ALA A 362 8.03 -29.86 -16.73
CA ALA A 362 8.83 -30.41 -17.80
C ALA A 362 10.28 -29.88 -17.68
N PRO A 363 11.30 -30.71 -17.93
CA PRO A 363 12.68 -30.28 -17.77
C PRO A 363 13.05 -29.18 -18.77
N GLY A 364 13.82 -28.19 -18.28
CA GLY A 364 14.41 -27.13 -19.09
C GLY A 364 13.40 -26.24 -19.81
N LEU A 365 12.30 -25.85 -19.15
CA LEU A 365 11.34 -24.91 -19.74
C LEU A 365 11.93 -23.50 -19.80
N ARG A 366 11.67 -22.83 -20.92
CA ARG A 366 11.85 -21.39 -21.11
C ARG A 366 10.47 -20.75 -21.18
N ILE A 367 10.13 -19.96 -20.18
CA ILE A 367 8.81 -19.35 -20.04
C ILE A 367 8.94 -17.84 -20.27
N GLY A 368 8.19 -17.31 -21.23
CA GLY A 368 8.01 -15.88 -21.40
C GLY A 368 6.80 -15.41 -20.61
N TYR A 369 6.92 -14.38 -19.80
CA TYR A 369 5.80 -13.80 -19.06
C TYR A 369 5.59 -12.34 -19.45
N LEU A 370 4.41 -11.96 -19.92
CA LEU A 370 4.07 -10.56 -20.20
C LEU A 370 3.11 -10.04 -19.11
N PRO A 371 3.58 -9.22 -18.16
CA PRO A 371 2.78 -8.83 -17.01
C PRO A 371 1.54 -8.02 -17.38
N GLY A 372 0.44 -8.30 -16.68
CA GLY A 372 -0.82 -7.57 -16.75
C GLY A 372 -0.92 -6.42 -15.76
N THR A 373 -2.13 -6.11 -15.30
CA THR A 373 -2.37 -5.12 -14.23
C THR A 373 -2.30 -5.75 -12.85
N GLY A 374 -1.42 -5.25 -11.97
CA GLY A 374 -1.35 -5.69 -10.57
C GLY A 374 -0.91 -7.14 -10.41
N ASP A 375 0.02 -7.58 -11.26
CA ASP A 375 0.37 -8.97 -11.43
C ASP A 375 1.74 -9.27 -10.79
N ASP A 376 1.70 -9.96 -9.63
CA ASP A 376 2.87 -10.37 -8.85
C ASP A 376 3.25 -11.85 -9.11
N VAL A 377 2.71 -12.47 -10.17
CA VAL A 377 2.97 -13.88 -10.51
C VAL A 377 4.44 -14.14 -10.85
N PRO A 378 5.14 -13.33 -11.67
CA PRO A 378 6.54 -13.59 -12.00
C PRO A 378 7.42 -13.82 -10.78
N GLU A 379 7.27 -12.97 -9.76
CA GLU A 379 7.98 -13.01 -8.49
C GLU A 379 7.65 -14.30 -7.72
N ALA A 380 6.38 -14.72 -7.73
CA ALA A 380 5.94 -15.95 -7.07
C ALA A 380 6.51 -17.24 -7.71
N LEU A 381 7.04 -17.17 -8.94
CA LEU A 381 7.57 -18.32 -9.69
C LEU A 381 9.10 -18.45 -9.63
N GLU A 382 9.82 -17.45 -9.11
CA GLU A 382 11.29 -17.43 -9.10
C GLU A 382 11.92 -18.68 -8.45
N ASN A 383 11.25 -19.24 -7.43
CA ASN A 383 11.74 -20.39 -6.67
C ASN A 383 11.46 -21.76 -7.31
N LEU A 384 10.76 -21.83 -8.44
CA LEU A 384 10.41 -23.10 -9.10
C LEU A 384 11.50 -23.65 -10.03
N GLU A 385 12.74 -23.15 -9.92
CA GLU A 385 13.89 -23.52 -10.77
C GLU A 385 13.58 -23.41 -12.29
N GLN A 386 12.63 -22.55 -12.68
CA GLN A 386 12.26 -22.33 -14.08
C GLN A 386 12.88 -21.04 -14.61
N SER A 387 13.28 -21.05 -15.88
CA SER A 387 13.72 -19.83 -16.57
C SER A 387 12.49 -19.02 -16.99
N VAL A 388 11.95 -18.23 -16.06
CA VAL A 388 10.90 -17.25 -16.35
C VAL A 388 11.57 -15.94 -16.76
N ARG A 389 11.30 -15.47 -17.98
CA ARG A 389 11.74 -14.16 -18.46
C ARG A 389 10.54 -13.25 -18.59
N VAL A 390 10.56 -12.15 -17.83
CA VAL A 390 9.61 -11.04 -18.02
C VAL A 390 9.86 -10.39 -19.39
N LEU A 391 8.84 -10.38 -20.23
CA LEU A 391 8.88 -9.87 -21.61
C LEU A 391 8.53 -8.38 -21.64
N ALA A 392 9.31 -7.61 -22.39
CA ALA A 392 8.96 -6.24 -22.74
C ALA A 392 8.04 -6.19 -23.97
N SER A 393 7.38 -5.05 -24.19
CA SER A 393 6.57 -4.83 -25.40
C SER A 393 7.35 -5.04 -26.70
N SER A 394 8.65 -4.75 -26.72
CA SER A 394 9.55 -5.00 -27.84
C SER A 394 9.77 -6.49 -28.11
N ASP A 395 9.79 -7.32 -27.07
CA ASP A 395 9.96 -8.77 -27.23
C ASP A 395 8.76 -9.39 -27.96
N ILE A 396 7.54 -8.91 -27.66
CA ILE A 396 6.32 -9.37 -28.32
C ILE A 396 6.23 -8.87 -29.77
N THR A 397 6.55 -7.60 -30.00
CA THR A 397 6.39 -6.94 -31.31
C THR A 397 7.51 -7.26 -32.30
N GLN A 398 8.71 -7.57 -31.83
CA GLN A 398 9.90 -7.75 -32.68
C GLN A 398 10.74 -8.97 -32.30
N GLY A 399 10.74 -9.39 -31.04
CA GLY A 399 11.58 -10.48 -30.54
C GLY A 399 11.28 -11.86 -31.12
N ASN A 400 12.18 -12.82 -30.87
CA ASN A 400 11.99 -14.21 -31.30
C ASN A 400 11.16 -14.99 -30.27
N LEU A 401 9.88 -15.23 -30.57
CA LEU A 401 8.96 -15.95 -29.69
C LEU A 401 9.19 -17.47 -29.68
N ALA A 402 9.79 -18.04 -30.74
CA ALA A 402 10.10 -19.47 -30.82
C ALA A 402 11.15 -19.92 -29.80
N GLY A 403 11.80 -18.97 -29.11
CA GLY A 403 12.69 -19.24 -27.98
C GLY A 403 11.99 -19.65 -26.69
N TYR A 404 10.65 -19.63 -26.63
CA TYR A 404 9.90 -19.97 -25.42
C TYR A 404 9.07 -21.23 -25.63
N ASP A 405 9.11 -22.15 -24.66
CA ASP A 405 8.25 -23.33 -24.63
C ASP A 405 6.79 -22.94 -24.32
N ALA A 406 6.62 -21.94 -23.44
CA ALA A 406 5.34 -21.34 -23.13
C ALA A 406 5.45 -19.82 -22.98
N ILE A 407 4.41 -19.10 -23.38
CA ILE A 407 4.23 -17.67 -23.12
C ILE A 407 2.95 -17.48 -22.30
N ILE A 408 3.05 -16.77 -21.18
CA ILE A 408 1.91 -16.38 -20.35
C ILE A 408 1.66 -14.89 -20.55
N LEU A 409 0.42 -14.55 -20.88
CA LEU A 409 -0.10 -13.19 -20.83
C LEU A 409 -0.82 -13.01 -19.50
N GLY A 410 -0.28 -12.12 -18.67
CA GLY A 410 -0.81 -11.83 -17.34
C GLY A 410 -2.21 -11.24 -17.36
N THR A 411 -2.80 -11.13 -16.18
CA THR A 411 -4.20 -10.69 -16.01
C THR A 411 -4.48 -9.36 -16.67
N ARG A 412 -5.48 -9.33 -17.56
CA ARG A 412 -5.86 -8.12 -18.30
C ARG A 412 -4.70 -7.49 -19.09
N ALA A 413 -3.70 -8.26 -19.54
CA ALA A 413 -2.61 -7.74 -20.35
C ALA A 413 -3.10 -7.00 -21.60
N TYR A 414 -4.20 -7.45 -22.22
CA TYR A 414 -4.81 -6.75 -23.35
C TYR A 414 -5.41 -5.40 -22.94
N ALA A 415 -5.80 -5.17 -21.69
CA ALA A 415 -6.34 -3.88 -21.26
C ALA A 415 -5.30 -2.76 -21.30
N VAL A 416 -4.07 -3.07 -20.92
CA VAL A 416 -3.03 -2.06 -20.65
C VAL A 416 -1.87 -2.06 -21.64
N ARG A 417 -1.77 -3.06 -22.53
CA ARG A 417 -0.67 -3.16 -23.50
C ARG A 417 -1.18 -3.03 -24.94
N SER A 418 -1.14 -1.81 -25.47
CA SER A 418 -1.48 -1.56 -26.88
C SER A 418 -0.60 -2.35 -27.86
N ALA A 419 0.71 -2.46 -27.56
CA ALA A 419 1.66 -3.23 -28.35
C ALA A 419 1.30 -4.72 -28.45
N LEU A 420 0.70 -5.30 -27.40
CA LEU A 420 0.20 -6.67 -27.41
C LEU A 420 -0.95 -6.82 -28.41
N LYS A 421 -1.94 -5.92 -28.36
CA LYS A 421 -3.08 -5.92 -29.29
C LYS A 421 -2.62 -5.91 -30.74
N SER A 422 -1.70 -5.01 -31.07
CA SER A 422 -1.20 -4.84 -32.44
C SER A 422 -0.35 -6.04 -32.91
N ALA A 423 0.28 -6.78 -32.00
CA ALA A 423 1.14 -7.91 -32.31
C ALA A 423 0.45 -9.28 -32.14
N ASN A 424 -0.86 -9.32 -31.92
CA ASN A 424 -1.58 -10.57 -31.61
C ASN A 424 -1.41 -11.67 -32.67
N SER A 425 -1.34 -11.30 -33.95
CA SER A 425 -1.10 -12.25 -35.05
C SER A 425 0.22 -13.01 -34.89
N ARG A 426 1.26 -12.38 -34.35
CA ARG A 426 2.55 -13.04 -34.07
C ARG A 426 2.43 -14.08 -32.96
N LEU A 427 1.58 -13.84 -31.97
CA LEU A 427 1.31 -14.81 -30.89
C LEU A 427 0.54 -16.02 -31.43
N LEU A 428 -0.45 -15.79 -32.29
CA LEU A 428 -1.16 -16.89 -32.94
C LEU A 428 -0.23 -17.71 -33.87
N GLU A 429 0.67 -17.04 -34.59
CA GLU A 429 1.70 -17.74 -35.39
C GLU A 429 2.68 -18.52 -34.52
N TYR A 430 3.07 -17.98 -33.36
CA TYR A 430 3.86 -18.72 -32.36
C TYR A 430 3.15 -19.99 -31.90
N VAL A 431 1.86 -19.91 -31.56
CA VAL A 431 1.05 -21.09 -31.19
C VAL A 431 0.98 -22.07 -32.35
N LYS A 432 0.66 -21.60 -33.56
CA LYS A 432 0.57 -22.43 -34.76
C LYS A 432 1.83 -23.26 -35.01
N ASN A 433 2.99 -22.71 -34.68
CA ASN A 433 4.30 -23.33 -34.83
C ASN A 433 4.74 -24.23 -33.66
N GLY A 434 3.86 -24.49 -32.68
CA GLY A 434 4.14 -25.42 -31.57
C GLY A 434 4.25 -24.77 -30.21
N GLY A 435 4.13 -23.45 -30.13
CA GLY A 435 4.15 -22.72 -28.86
C GLY A 435 2.92 -22.97 -28.01
N VAL A 436 3.07 -22.86 -26.68
CA VAL A 436 1.95 -22.82 -25.74
C VAL A 436 1.71 -21.36 -25.34
N LEU A 437 0.53 -20.83 -25.64
CA LEU A 437 0.12 -19.50 -25.19
C LEU A 437 -0.97 -19.64 -24.13
N ILE A 438 -0.69 -19.11 -22.93
CA ILE A 438 -1.66 -19.04 -21.82
C ILE A 438 -2.10 -17.59 -21.70
N VAL A 439 -3.38 -17.35 -21.88
CA VAL A 439 -4.01 -16.05 -21.71
C VAL A 439 -4.81 -16.09 -20.42
N GLN A 440 -4.28 -15.45 -19.37
CA GLN A 440 -5.03 -15.31 -18.13
C GLN A 440 -6.22 -14.35 -18.32
N TYR A 441 -7.11 -14.33 -17.33
CA TYR A 441 -8.39 -13.67 -17.47
C TYR A 441 -8.31 -12.23 -17.98
N ASN A 442 -9.34 -11.85 -18.73
CA ASN A 442 -9.54 -10.51 -19.26
C ASN A 442 -11.00 -10.10 -19.05
N LEU A 443 -11.30 -8.83 -19.32
CA LEU A 443 -12.66 -8.29 -19.34
C LEU A 443 -13.08 -7.95 -20.79
N GLN A 444 -14.16 -7.20 -20.96
CA GLN A 444 -14.82 -6.97 -22.26
C GLN A 444 -13.88 -6.42 -23.34
N GLU A 445 -12.84 -5.67 -22.97
CA GLU A 445 -11.81 -5.16 -23.88
C GLU A 445 -11.05 -6.23 -24.69
N PHE A 446 -11.09 -7.49 -24.24
CA PHE A 446 -10.46 -8.64 -24.91
C PHE A 446 -11.37 -9.28 -25.95
N ASP A 447 -12.67 -8.96 -25.96
CA ASP A 447 -13.66 -9.53 -26.89
C ASP A 447 -13.54 -8.91 -28.30
N GLN A 448 -12.37 -9.09 -28.91
CA GLN A 448 -11.94 -8.53 -30.20
C GLN A 448 -11.28 -9.60 -31.08
N ASN A 449 -11.66 -10.87 -30.89
CA ASN A 449 -11.16 -12.03 -31.64
C ASN A 449 -9.63 -12.21 -31.57
N TYR A 450 -9.06 -12.09 -30.36
CA TYR A 450 -7.61 -12.29 -30.14
C TYR A 450 -7.19 -13.76 -30.09
N GLY A 451 -8.12 -14.70 -30.11
CA GLY A 451 -7.85 -16.14 -30.14
C GLY A 451 -7.81 -16.72 -31.55
N PRO A 452 -7.41 -18.00 -31.69
CA PRO A 452 -7.38 -18.70 -32.97
C PRO A 452 -8.77 -19.00 -33.55
N TYR A 453 -9.81 -19.08 -32.71
CA TYR A 453 -11.19 -19.34 -33.14
C TYR A 453 -12.16 -18.37 -32.46
N PRO A 454 -13.38 -18.18 -32.98
CA PRO A 454 -14.37 -17.28 -32.40
C PRO A 454 -14.69 -17.61 -30.94
N PHE A 455 -14.82 -16.57 -30.13
CA PHE A 455 -15.34 -16.63 -28.76
C PHE A 455 -16.04 -15.32 -28.43
N SER A 456 -16.78 -15.30 -27.32
CA SER A 456 -17.24 -14.06 -26.71
C SER A 456 -17.24 -14.15 -25.19
N LEU A 457 -16.69 -13.13 -24.56
CA LEU A 457 -16.72 -12.92 -23.11
C LEU A 457 -18.08 -12.39 -22.65
N GLY A 458 -18.84 -11.77 -23.56
CA GLY A 458 -20.10 -11.11 -23.28
C GLY A 458 -19.92 -9.73 -22.67
N GLY A 459 -21.03 -8.98 -22.59
CA GLY A 459 -21.04 -7.63 -22.02
C GLY A 459 -20.81 -7.59 -20.51
N ASN A 460 -21.05 -8.69 -19.80
CA ASN A 460 -20.83 -8.83 -18.36
C ASN A 460 -20.25 -10.22 -18.04
N PRO A 461 -18.93 -10.41 -18.21
CA PRO A 461 -18.27 -11.68 -17.95
C PRO A 461 -18.49 -12.14 -16.51
N GLN A 462 -18.79 -13.43 -16.35
CA GLN A 462 -19.12 -14.01 -15.05
C GLN A 462 -17.88 -14.11 -14.15
N LYS A 463 -18.12 -14.19 -12.85
CA LYS A 463 -17.12 -14.40 -11.79
C LYS A 463 -17.66 -15.44 -10.82
N VAL A 464 -16.75 -16.10 -10.11
CA VAL A 464 -17.05 -17.06 -9.06
C VAL A 464 -16.22 -16.62 -7.86
N VAL A 465 -16.86 -15.91 -6.94
CA VAL A 465 -16.19 -15.23 -5.81
C VAL A 465 -16.18 -16.07 -4.53
N ASP A 466 -17.01 -17.10 -4.44
CA ASP A 466 -16.95 -18.04 -3.32
C ASP A 466 -15.75 -18.99 -3.51
N GLU A 467 -14.72 -18.80 -2.69
CA GLU A 467 -13.50 -19.60 -2.62
C GLU A 467 -13.76 -21.08 -2.33
N SER A 468 -14.89 -21.41 -1.71
CA SER A 468 -15.29 -22.77 -1.37
C SER A 468 -16.04 -23.47 -2.51
N SER A 469 -16.39 -22.74 -3.58
CA SER A 469 -17.08 -23.29 -4.75
C SER A 469 -16.37 -24.51 -5.31
N LYS A 470 -17.13 -25.58 -5.55
CA LYS A 470 -16.60 -26.87 -6.01
C LYS A 470 -16.19 -26.78 -7.48
N VAL A 471 -15.03 -27.34 -7.79
CA VAL A 471 -14.51 -27.41 -9.16
C VAL A 471 -14.74 -28.82 -9.70
N ARG A 472 -15.61 -28.94 -10.71
CA ARG A 472 -15.89 -30.20 -11.41
C ARG A 472 -15.01 -30.33 -12.65
N PHE A 473 -14.38 -31.47 -12.82
CA PHE A 473 -13.59 -31.79 -14.00
C PHE A 473 -14.52 -32.28 -15.11
N LEU A 474 -14.54 -31.58 -16.24
CA LEU A 474 -15.30 -31.98 -17.42
C LEU A 474 -14.54 -32.97 -18.29
N LYS A 475 -13.19 -32.89 -18.24
CA LYS A 475 -12.24 -33.68 -19.03
C LYS A 475 -11.08 -34.18 -18.16
N PRO A 476 -11.34 -35.02 -17.15
CA PRO A 476 -10.35 -35.43 -16.16
C PRO A 476 -9.13 -36.16 -16.76
N GLU A 477 -9.28 -36.77 -17.94
CA GLU A 477 -8.23 -37.43 -18.71
C GLU A 477 -7.34 -36.47 -19.50
N SER A 478 -7.67 -35.17 -19.54
CA SER A 478 -6.92 -34.18 -20.32
C SER A 478 -5.43 -34.19 -19.93
N PRO A 479 -4.51 -34.05 -20.91
CA PRO A 479 -3.08 -33.88 -20.65
C PRO A 479 -2.76 -32.73 -19.67
N VAL A 480 -3.64 -31.73 -19.58
CA VAL A 480 -3.55 -30.61 -18.63
C VAL A 480 -3.65 -31.05 -17.16
N PHE A 481 -4.35 -32.14 -16.84
CA PHE A 481 -4.55 -32.60 -15.46
C PHE A 481 -3.70 -33.82 -15.09
N THR A 482 -3.02 -34.43 -16.05
CA THR A 482 -2.39 -35.74 -15.87
C THR A 482 -0.88 -35.70 -15.89
N TRP A 483 -0.25 -34.62 -16.42
CA TRP A 483 1.21 -34.51 -16.45
C TRP A 483 1.71 -33.06 -16.47
N PRO A 484 2.87 -32.78 -15.84
CA PRO A 484 3.70 -33.69 -15.03
C PRO A 484 3.13 -33.97 -13.64
N ASN A 485 2.13 -33.20 -13.22
CA ASN A 485 1.41 -33.41 -11.95
C ASN A 485 0.03 -34.02 -12.22
N ARG A 486 -0.42 -34.91 -11.34
CA ARG A 486 -1.82 -35.33 -11.31
C ARG A 486 -2.63 -34.30 -10.51
N ILE A 487 -3.51 -33.58 -11.20
CA ILE A 487 -4.39 -32.55 -10.64
C ILE A 487 -5.72 -33.18 -10.24
N THR A 488 -6.21 -32.79 -9.07
CA THR A 488 -7.46 -33.27 -8.48
C THR A 488 -8.21 -32.11 -7.82
N GLU A 489 -9.40 -32.37 -7.28
CA GLU A 489 -10.16 -31.36 -6.51
C GLU A 489 -9.36 -30.79 -5.32
N ALA A 490 -8.41 -31.56 -4.76
CA ALA A 490 -7.54 -31.09 -3.68
C ALA A 490 -6.64 -29.91 -4.10
N ASP A 491 -6.31 -29.79 -5.39
CA ASP A 491 -5.52 -28.66 -5.91
C ASP A 491 -6.31 -27.33 -5.94
N PHE A 492 -7.63 -27.41 -5.71
CA PHE A 492 -8.51 -26.27 -5.52
C PHE A 492 -8.81 -26.00 -4.04
N SER A 493 -8.18 -26.69 -3.10
CA SER A 493 -8.37 -26.42 -1.66
C SER A 493 -7.49 -25.26 -1.17
N GLY A 494 -8.00 -24.47 -0.21
CA GLY A 494 -7.26 -23.37 0.42
C GLY A 494 -7.00 -22.18 -0.52
N TRP A 495 -7.79 -22.03 -1.57
CA TRP A 495 -7.79 -20.81 -2.38
C TRP A 495 -8.37 -19.65 -1.58
N VAL A 496 -7.90 -18.45 -1.87
CA VAL A 496 -8.29 -17.20 -1.20
C VAL A 496 -8.91 -16.21 -2.19
N GLU A 497 -9.74 -15.31 -1.68
CA GLU A 497 -10.55 -14.29 -2.34
C GLU A 497 -11.61 -14.77 -3.34
N GLU A 498 -11.28 -15.67 -4.29
CA GLU A 498 -12.19 -16.10 -5.37
C GLU A 498 -11.70 -17.35 -6.10
N ARG A 499 -12.59 -17.99 -6.89
CA ARG A 499 -12.21 -19.01 -7.88
C ARG A 499 -11.74 -18.43 -9.20
N GLY A 500 -12.33 -17.33 -9.64
CA GLY A 500 -11.96 -16.77 -10.93
C GLY A 500 -12.90 -15.67 -11.39
N HIS A 501 -12.51 -15.05 -12.48
CA HIS A 501 -13.18 -13.89 -13.04
C HIS A 501 -13.00 -13.89 -14.54
N GLY A 502 -13.95 -13.32 -15.29
CA GLY A 502 -13.85 -13.26 -16.75
C GLY A 502 -14.13 -14.61 -17.40
N PHE A 503 -15.05 -15.41 -16.85
CA PHE A 503 -15.42 -16.67 -17.48
C PHE A 503 -16.01 -16.39 -18.87
N MET A 504 -15.49 -17.09 -19.89
CA MET A 504 -15.96 -16.96 -21.26
C MET A 504 -17.45 -17.31 -21.34
N GLN A 505 -18.25 -16.53 -22.08
CA GLN A 505 -19.69 -16.78 -22.22
C GLN A 505 -19.98 -17.79 -23.32
N THR A 506 -19.35 -17.62 -24.49
CA THR A 506 -19.50 -18.52 -25.64
C THR A 506 -18.16 -18.74 -26.33
N TRP A 507 -17.98 -19.90 -26.96
CA TRP A 507 -16.76 -20.24 -27.70
C TRP A 507 -17.06 -21.24 -28.81
N ASP A 508 -16.22 -21.22 -29.83
CA ASP A 508 -16.25 -22.16 -30.94
C ASP A 508 -15.95 -23.61 -30.48
N PRO A 509 -16.53 -24.65 -31.12
CA PRO A 509 -16.30 -26.06 -30.75
C PRO A 509 -14.83 -26.54 -30.76
N HIS A 510 -13.90 -25.81 -31.39
CA HIS A 510 -12.46 -26.12 -31.30
C HIS A 510 -11.88 -25.87 -29.90
N TYR A 511 -12.57 -25.11 -29.04
CA TYR A 511 -12.22 -24.95 -27.64
C TYR A 511 -12.87 -26.04 -26.79
N GLU A 512 -12.05 -26.77 -26.05
CA GLU A 512 -12.48 -27.73 -25.05
C GLU A 512 -12.53 -27.07 -23.67
N ALA A 513 -13.72 -27.03 -23.06
CA ALA A 513 -13.89 -26.62 -21.67
C ALA A 513 -13.47 -27.74 -20.73
N LEU A 514 -12.52 -27.47 -19.85
CA LEU A 514 -11.88 -28.48 -19.02
C LEU A 514 -12.47 -28.58 -17.60
N LEU A 515 -12.99 -27.47 -17.06
CA LEU A 515 -13.49 -27.35 -15.71
C LEU A 515 -14.86 -26.66 -15.69
N GLU A 516 -15.64 -26.94 -14.65
CA GLU A 516 -16.86 -26.21 -14.29
C GLU A 516 -16.83 -25.81 -12.82
N THR A 517 -17.26 -24.59 -12.51
CA THR A 517 -17.47 -24.11 -11.13
C THR A 517 -18.58 -23.06 -11.12
N SER A 518 -19.14 -22.75 -9.95
CA SER A 518 -20.17 -21.71 -9.79
C SER A 518 -20.34 -21.37 -8.32
N ASP A 519 -20.67 -20.11 -8.05
CA ASP A 519 -21.16 -19.68 -6.75
C ASP A 519 -22.52 -20.33 -6.43
N PRO A 520 -22.94 -20.38 -5.16
CA PRO A 520 -24.29 -20.79 -4.81
C PRO A 520 -25.34 -20.02 -5.62
N GLU A 521 -26.32 -20.76 -6.17
CA GLU A 521 -27.42 -20.22 -6.98
C GLU A 521 -27.01 -19.61 -8.34
N GLN A 522 -25.72 -19.60 -8.68
CA GLN A 522 -25.24 -19.19 -10.00
C GLN A 522 -25.34 -20.34 -11.01
N ASP A 523 -25.65 -20.00 -12.28
CA ASP A 523 -25.54 -20.97 -13.37
C ASP A 523 -24.11 -21.54 -13.47
N PRO A 524 -23.93 -22.82 -13.83
CA PRO A 524 -22.60 -23.41 -13.90
C PRO A 524 -21.69 -22.75 -14.94
N GLN A 525 -20.51 -22.31 -14.52
CA GLN A 525 -19.53 -21.62 -15.36
C GLN A 525 -18.49 -22.60 -15.92
N ARG A 526 -18.48 -22.76 -17.25
CA ARG A 526 -17.56 -23.67 -17.97
C ARG A 526 -16.45 -22.96 -18.74
N GLY A 527 -16.60 -21.65 -18.96
CA GLY A 527 -15.64 -20.83 -19.71
C GLY A 527 -14.37 -20.46 -18.96
N GLY A 528 -14.05 -21.19 -17.88
CA GLY A 528 -12.98 -20.83 -16.94
C GLY A 528 -11.61 -21.38 -17.31
N LEU A 529 -11.56 -22.54 -17.96
CA LEU A 529 -10.32 -23.10 -18.47
C LEU A 529 -10.62 -23.74 -19.84
N LEU A 530 -10.28 -23.01 -20.90
CA LEU A 530 -10.51 -23.44 -22.28
C LEU A 530 -9.18 -23.80 -22.94
N LEU A 531 -9.13 -24.95 -23.59
CA LEU A 531 -7.99 -25.42 -24.36
C LEU A 531 -8.38 -25.54 -25.84
N ALA A 532 -7.64 -24.87 -26.72
CA ALA A 532 -7.73 -25.10 -28.17
C ALA A 532 -6.37 -25.53 -28.72
N ARG A 533 -6.37 -26.56 -29.55
CA ARG A 533 -5.22 -26.86 -30.41
C ARG A 533 -5.25 -25.91 -31.60
N TYR A 534 -4.11 -25.31 -31.91
CA TYR A 534 -3.99 -24.47 -33.09
C TYR A 534 -2.64 -24.71 -33.76
N GLY A 535 -2.68 -25.22 -34.99
CA GLY A 535 -1.49 -25.82 -35.61
C GLY A 535 -0.90 -26.90 -34.71
N LYS A 536 0.40 -26.79 -34.41
CA LYS A 536 1.14 -27.74 -33.58
C LYS A 536 1.13 -27.42 -32.08
N GLY A 537 0.59 -26.26 -31.71
CA GLY A 537 0.66 -25.75 -30.34
C GLY A 537 -0.70 -25.70 -29.63
N ALA A 538 -0.70 -25.00 -28.50
CA ALA A 538 -1.86 -24.84 -27.64
C ALA A 538 -2.17 -23.38 -27.37
N TYR A 539 -3.44 -23.01 -27.50
CA TYR A 539 -3.98 -21.77 -26.95
C TYR A 539 -4.83 -22.11 -25.73
N ILE A 540 -4.50 -21.53 -24.59
CA ILE A 540 -5.18 -21.76 -23.31
C ILE A 540 -5.75 -20.44 -22.82
N TYR A 541 -7.04 -20.40 -22.54
CA TYR A 541 -7.67 -19.31 -21.80
C TYR A 541 -7.89 -19.75 -20.35
N ASP A 542 -7.36 -18.99 -19.40
CA ASP A 542 -7.44 -19.29 -17.97
C ASP A 542 -8.08 -18.12 -17.20
N ALA A 543 -9.35 -18.31 -16.84
CA ALA A 543 -10.13 -17.39 -16.02
C ALA A 543 -10.00 -17.66 -14.53
N PHE A 544 -9.34 -18.76 -14.12
CA PHE A 544 -9.15 -19.08 -12.72
C PHE A 544 -8.15 -18.12 -12.07
N ALA A 545 -8.35 -17.84 -10.79
CA ALA A 545 -7.59 -16.84 -10.06
C ALA A 545 -6.17 -17.27 -9.65
N LEU A 546 -5.45 -18.01 -10.52
CA LEU A 546 -4.06 -18.43 -10.26
C LEU A 546 -3.17 -17.24 -9.89
N TYR A 547 -3.43 -16.07 -10.46
CA TYR A 547 -2.72 -14.83 -10.17
C TYR A 547 -2.82 -14.34 -8.73
N ARG A 548 -3.84 -14.74 -7.98
CA ARG A 548 -3.98 -14.47 -6.53
C ARG A 548 -3.44 -15.62 -5.69
N GLN A 549 -3.67 -16.84 -6.18
CA GLN A 549 -3.30 -18.05 -5.46
C GLN A 549 -1.78 -18.26 -5.40
N LEU A 550 -1.07 -17.92 -6.48
CA LEU A 550 0.40 -18.04 -6.54
C LEU A 550 1.09 -17.08 -5.55
N PRO A 551 0.83 -15.75 -5.54
CA PRO A 551 1.40 -14.86 -4.53
C PRO A 551 0.95 -15.17 -3.10
N SER A 552 -0.20 -15.83 -2.93
CA SER A 552 -0.67 -16.29 -1.61
C SER A 552 -0.02 -17.61 -1.18
N GLY A 553 0.71 -18.30 -2.05
CA GLY A 553 1.41 -19.54 -1.74
C GLY A 553 0.56 -20.81 -1.82
N VAL A 554 -0.54 -20.84 -2.58
CA VAL A 554 -1.44 -22.01 -2.64
C VAL A 554 -0.80 -23.16 -3.45
N PRO A 555 -0.53 -24.34 -2.86
CA PRO A 555 0.20 -25.43 -3.54
C PRO A 555 -0.42 -25.91 -4.85
N GLY A 556 -1.75 -26.04 -4.90
CA GLY A 556 -2.45 -26.53 -6.08
C GLY A 556 -2.36 -25.60 -7.29
N ALA A 557 -2.33 -24.28 -7.06
CA ALA A 557 -2.14 -23.29 -8.12
C ALA A 557 -0.78 -23.44 -8.82
N TYR A 558 0.28 -23.73 -8.05
CA TYR A 558 1.60 -24.04 -8.60
C TYR A 558 1.60 -25.28 -9.47
N ARG A 559 0.91 -26.36 -9.05
CA ARG A 559 0.83 -27.62 -9.81
C ARG A 559 0.01 -27.45 -11.09
N ILE A 560 -1.10 -26.69 -11.03
CA ILE A 560 -1.92 -26.36 -12.20
C ILE A 560 -1.09 -25.57 -13.21
N LEU A 561 -0.46 -24.46 -12.80
CA LEU A 561 0.35 -23.66 -13.71
C LEU A 561 1.50 -24.46 -14.30
N ALA A 562 2.20 -25.27 -13.47
CA ALA A 562 3.28 -26.14 -13.91
C ALA A 562 2.84 -27.11 -15.02
N ASN A 563 1.62 -27.65 -14.95
CA ASN A 563 1.06 -28.46 -16.03
C ASN A 563 0.78 -27.64 -17.30
N LEU A 564 0.16 -26.46 -17.17
CA LEU A 564 -0.15 -25.60 -18.31
C LEU A 564 1.11 -25.22 -19.10
N VAL A 565 2.16 -24.76 -18.41
CA VAL A 565 3.43 -24.37 -19.07
C VAL A 565 4.21 -25.57 -19.61
N SER A 566 3.97 -26.76 -19.08
CA SER A 566 4.61 -28.01 -19.53
C SER A 566 3.92 -28.63 -20.74
N LEU A 567 2.70 -28.21 -21.09
CA LEU A 567 1.82 -28.91 -22.04
C LEU A 567 2.47 -29.20 -23.39
N GLY A 568 3.29 -28.28 -23.92
CA GLY A 568 3.99 -28.46 -25.20
C GLY A 568 5.03 -29.58 -25.22
N LYS A 569 5.45 -30.06 -24.05
CA LYS A 569 6.37 -31.20 -23.88
C LYS A 569 5.67 -32.48 -23.43
N ASN A 570 4.34 -32.46 -23.26
CA ASN A 570 3.57 -33.61 -22.84
C ASN A 570 3.42 -34.62 -24.00
N PRO A 571 3.88 -35.87 -23.86
CA PRO A 571 3.79 -36.87 -24.94
C PRO A 571 2.36 -37.15 -25.42
N ALA A 572 1.38 -37.13 -24.52
CA ALA A 572 -0.03 -37.35 -24.88
C ALA A 572 -0.62 -36.14 -25.63
N PHE A 573 -0.14 -34.94 -25.34
CA PHE A 573 -0.55 -33.75 -26.09
C PHE A 573 0.11 -33.71 -27.47
N VAL A 574 1.42 -33.91 -27.55
CA VAL A 574 2.17 -33.86 -28.83
C VAL A 574 1.82 -35.03 -29.74
N GLY A 575 1.60 -36.23 -29.19
CA GLY A 575 1.29 -37.44 -29.97
C GLY A 575 -0.17 -37.58 -30.41
N GLY A 576 -1.05 -36.66 -30.00
CA GLY A 576 -2.48 -36.67 -30.31
C GLY A 576 -2.85 -36.22 -31.73
N GLU A 577 -1.88 -35.98 -32.63
CA GLU A 577 -2.09 -35.64 -34.05
C GLU A 577 -2.51 -36.84 -34.93
N LYS A 578 -3.08 -37.92 -34.38
CA LYS A 578 -3.49 -39.09 -35.18
C LYS A 578 -4.94 -39.04 -35.62
#